data_AF-A0A1M4XAQ6-F1
#
_entry.id   AF-A0A1M4XAQ6-F1
#
_cell.length_a   1.000
_cell.length_b   1.000
_cell.length_c   1.000
_cell.angle_alpha   90.00
_cell.angle_beta   90.00
_cell.angle_gamma   90.00
#
_symmetry.space_group_name_H-M   'P 1'
#
loop_
_entity.id
_entity.type
_entity.pdbx_description
1 polymer ?
#
loop_
_entity_poly.entity_id
_entity_poly.type
_entity_poly.pdbx_seq_one_letter_code
_entity_poly.pdbx_strand_id
1 'polypeptide(L)'
;MIKNKMKSYLGDKYTDNHIINFLNYWMAPNEPREENDLDCLYFNGDLRADTIFSVWTPLKFVLDCLNPNEKFYKKNKFGPDPHKYLKKIKHNIDTYLPKSEKVVEELYYFVKLAETRANAMKWPSQGINNKRYDYYDQMPPTLYNCFPNGDYSSYFGKEIALNDWIERERLEMFFFNGIYSKETVKPLITNMRPNERKWLEDKNEIIEMLQKMNIILDERLRLYK
;
A
#
# COMPACT_ATOMS: atom_id res chain seq x y z
N MET A 1 -18.30 -7.85 -11.78
CA MET A 1 -17.97 -7.49 -10.38
C MET A 1 -16.73 -8.29 -9.97
N ILE A 2 -15.60 -7.63 -9.70
CA ILE A 2 -14.36 -8.31 -9.31
C ILE A 2 -14.53 -8.95 -7.93
N LYS A 3 -14.27 -10.25 -7.83
CA LYS A 3 -14.31 -11.00 -6.56
C LYS A 3 -13.23 -10.48 -5.61
N ASN A 4 -13.60 -10.11 -4.38
CA ASN A 4 -12.64 -9.71 -3.35
C ASN A 4 -11.76 -10.93 -2.99
N LYS A 5 -10.47 -10.84 -3.33
CA LYS A 5 -9.50 -11.92 -3.12
C LYS A 5 -9.16 -12.10 -1.65
N MET A 6 -9.13 -11.02 -0.85
CA MET A 6 -8.93 -11.09 0.60
C MET A 6 -10.04 -11.91 1.28
N LYS A 7 -11.31 -11.65 0.94
CA LYS A 7 -12.45 -12.43 1.44
C LYS A 7 -12.36 -13.91 1.07
N SER A 8 -11.94 -14.18 -0.15
CA SER A 8 -11.80 -15.56 -0.64
C SER A 8 -10.67 -16.30 0.06
N TYR A 9 -9.56 -15.60 0.30
CA TYR A 9 -8.38 -16.14 0.96
C TYR A 9 -8.60 -16.42 2.45
N LEU A 10 -9.26 -15.50 3.16
CA LEU A 10 -9.52 -15.64 4.58
C LEU A 10 -10.69 -16.57 4.92
N GLY A 11 -11.63 -16.77 4.00
CA GLY A 11 -12.83 -17.59 4.21
C GLY A 11 -13.59 -17.12 5.46
N ASP A 12 -13.84 -18.04 6.39
CA ASP A 12 -14.58 -17.79 7.64
C ASP A 12 -13.86 -16.80 8.59
N LYS A 13 -12.57 -16.51 8.36
CA LYS A 13 -11.81 -15.52 9.15
C LYS A 13 -12.00 -14.09 8.64
N TYR A 14 -12.68 -13.90 7.52
CA TYR A 14 -13.01 -12.57 7.00
C TYR A 14 -14.10 -11.91 7.86
N THR A 15 -13.93 -10.61 8.14
CA THR A 15 -14.83 -9.82 8.98
C THR A 15 -15.20 -8.51 8.31
N ASP A 16 -16.16 -7.77 8.87
CA ASP A 16 -16.49 -6.41 8.43
C ASP A 16 -15.43 -5.38 8.86
N ASN A 17 -14.44 -5.78 9.67
CA ASN A 17 -13.32 -4.93 10.05
C ASN A 17 -12.12 -5.20 9.13
N HIS A 18 -11.94 -4.33 8.13
CA HIS A 18 -10.88 -4.47 7.12
C HIS A 18 -9.45 -4.42 7.70
N ILE A 19 -9.23 -3.72 8.81
CA ILE A 19 -7.94 -3.73 9.50
C ILE A 19 -7.71 -5.13 10.11
N ILE A 20 -8.70 -5.71 10.79
CA ILE A 20 -8.61 -7.08 11.31
C ILE A 20 -8.36 -8.09 10.20
N ASN A 21 -8.95 -7.89 9.01
CA ASN A 21 -8.70 -8.76 7.87
C ASN A 21 -7.22 -8.75 7.45
N PHE A 22 -6.59 -7.57 7.33
CA PHE A 22 -5.15 -7.49 7.06
C PHE A 22 -4.29 -8.08 8.19
N LEU A 23 -4.68 -7.90 9.45
CA LEU A 23 -4.00 -8.56 10.57
C LEU A 23 -4.09 -10.09 10.47
N ASN A 24 -5.28 -10.63 10.16
CA ASN A 24 -5.48 -12.07 9.96
C ASN A 24 -4.66 -12.58 8.77
N TYR A 25 -4.65 -11.82 7.68
CA TYR A 25 -3.88 -12.11 6.47
C TYR A 25 -2.38 -12.18 6.74
N TRP A 26 -1.79 -11.20 7.43
CA TRP A 26 -0.36 -11.23 7.78
C TRP A 26 0.02 -12.28 8.83
N MET A 27 -0.96 -12.84 9.54
CA MET A 27 -0.76 -13.98 10.45
C MET A 27 -0.98 -15.34 9.77
N ALA A 28 -1.47 -15.36 8.53
CA ALA A 28 -1.59 -16.57 7.72
C ALA A 28 -0.23 -16.97 7.14
N PRO A 29 -0.10 -18.19 6.60
CA PRO A 29 1.03 -18.54 5.75
C PRO A 29 1.25 -17.50 4.64
N ASN A 30 2.51 -17.27 4.28
CA ASN A 30 2.91 -16.24 3.33
C ASN A 30 3.80 -16.80 2.19
N GLU A 31 3.94 -18.12 2.10
CA GLU A 31 4.74 -18.80 1.08
C GLU A 31 4.00 -20.05 0.54
N PRO A 32 4.05 -20.31 -0.77
CA PRO A 32 4.68 -19.46 -1.80
C PRO A 32 3.86 -18.19 -2.08
N ARG A 33 4.53 -17.07 -2.42
CA ARG A 33 3.86 -15.78 -2.71
C ARG A 33 2.72 -15.90 -3.73
N GLU A 34 2.88 -16.73 -4.77
CA GLU A 34 1.85 -16.92 -5.80
C GLU A 34 0.47 -17.34 -5.26
N GLU A 35 0.44 -18.05 -4.13
CA GLU A 35 -0.78 -18.56 -3.50
C GLU A 35 -1.23 -17.72 -2.30
N ASN A 36 -0.34 -16.91 -1.73
CA ASN A 36 -0.56 -16.27 -0.44
C ASN A 36 -0.54 -14.74 -0.50
N ASP A 37 0.14 -14.13 -1.46
CA ASP A 37 0.19 -12.67 -1.56
C ASP A 37 -1.04 -12.10 -2.27
N LEU A 38 -1.70 -11.12 -1.63
CA LEU A 38 -2.96 -10.57 -2.12
C LEU A 38 -2.87 -9.97 -3.53
N ASP A 39 -1.76 -9.29 -3.84
CA ASP A 39 -1.50 -8.76 -5.19
C ASP A 39 -1.39 -9.89 -6.22
N CYS A 40 -0.63 -10.94 -5.92
CA CYS A 40 -0.46 -12.13 -6.75
C CYS A 40 -1.81 -12.82 -6.99
N LEU A 41 -2.66 -12.94 -5.96
CA LEU A 41 -4.00 -13.51 -6.09
C LEU A 41 -4.91 -12.74 -7.06
N TYR A 42 -4.73 -11.42 -7.17
CA TYR A 42 -5.43 -10.59 -8.16
C TYR A 42 -4.91 -10.78 -9.59
N PHE A 43 -3.71 -11.32 -9.77
CA PHE A 43 -3.09 -11.63 -11.05
C PHE A 43 -2.85 -13.14 -11.27
N ASN A 44 -3.64 -14.01 -10.62
CA ASN A 44 -3.58 -15.46 -10.77
C ASN A 44 -2.17 -16.04 -10.50
N GLY A 45 -1.49 -15.54 -9.47
CA GLY A 45 -0.17 -16.01 -9.04
C GLY A 45 1.02 -15.38 -9.76
N ASP A 46 0.81 -14.36 -10.62
CA ASP A 46 1.93 -13.70 -11.32
C ASP A 46 2.85 -12.96 -10.33
N LEU A 47 4.08 -13.46 -10.17
CA LEU A 47 5.08 -12.91 -9.25
C LEU A 47 5.60 -11.50 -9.61
N ARG A 48 5.19 -10.95 -10.76
CA ARG A 48 5.38 -9.52 -11.09
C ARG A 48 4.35 -8.62 -10.42
N ALA A 49 3.32 -9.19 -9.81
CA ALA A 49 2.33 -8.44 -9.06
C ALA A 49 2.96 -7.76 -7.84
N ASP A 50 2.45 -6.57 -7.55
CA ASP A 50 2.84 -5.77 -6.40
C ASP A 50 1.63 -4.95 -5.91
N THR A 51 1.66 -4.54 -4.65
CA THR A 51 0.70 -3.61 -4.08
C THR A 51 1.11 -2.17 -4.34
N ILE A 52 0.16 -1.30 -4.68
CA ILE A 52 0.44 0.13 -4.87
C ILE A 52 0.74 0.78 -3.54
N PHE A 53 -0.06 0.53 -2.52
CA PHE A 53 0.20 1.00 -1.16
C PHE A 53 0.26 -0.19 -0.21
N SER A 54 1.40 -0.36 0.46
CA SER A 54 1.55 -1.30 1.57
C SER A 54 0.67 -0.84 2.73
N VAL A 55 -0.28 -1.66 3.17
CA VAL A 55 -1.17 -1.30 4.29
C VAL A 55 -0.44 -1.16 5.61
N TRP A 56 0.68 -1.87 5.79
CA TRP A 56 1.44 -1.82 7.04
C TRP A 56 2.00 -0.41 7.33
N THR A 57 2.48 0.31 6.30
CA THR A 57 3.13 1.60 6.50
C THR A 57 2.16 2.67 7.03
N PRO A 58 1.00 2.95 6.38
CA PRO A 58 0.02 3.89 6.93
C PRO A 58 -0.56 3.43 8.27
N LEU A 59 -0.85 2.13 8.44
CA LEU A 59 -1.30 1.60 9.72
C LEU A 59 -0.29 1.90 10.84
N LYS A 60 0.99 1.71 10.56
CA LYS A 60 2.05 1.96 11.54
C LYS A 60 2.21 3.45 11.86
N PHE A 61 2.09 4.36 10.88
CA PHE A 61 2.06 5.80 11.15
C PHE A 61 0.93 6.17 12.12
N VAL A 62 -0.30 5.67 11.87
CA VAL A 62 -1.44 5.96 12.75
C VAL A 62 -1.23 5.37 14.15
N LEU A 63 -0.75 4.13 14.24
CA LEU A 63 -0.47 3.49 15.52
C LEU A 63 0.58 4.25 16.34
N ASP A 64 1.70 4.62 15.73
CA ASP A 64 2.78 5.35 16.40
C ASP A 64 2.33 6.78 16.78
N CYS A 65 1.52 7.44 15.94
CA CYS A 65 0.98 8.78 16.20
C CYS A 65 -0.01 8.80 17.38
N LEU A 66 -0.93 7.84 17.45
CA LEU A 66 -1.95 7.79 18.50
C LEU A 66 -1.46 7.15 19.80
N ASN A 67 -0.38 6.37 19.74
CA ASN A 67 0.12 5.59 20.87
C ASN A 67 1.64 5.79 21.04
N PRO A 68 2.11 7.02 21.32
CA PRO A 68 3.55 7.36 21.29
C PRO A 68 4.40 6.58 22.29
N ASN A 69 3.78 6.08 23.37
CA ASN A 69 4.44 5.30 24.42
C ASN A 69 4.50 3.80 24.12
N GLU A 70 3.96 3.36 22.98
CA GLU A 70 3.89 1.97 22.57
C GLU A 70 4.68 1.75 21.28
N LYS A 71 5.18 0.53 21.09
CA LYS A 71 5.91 0.15 19.87
C LYS A 71 5.20 -1.02 19.19
N PHE A 72 4.97 -0.87 17.89
CA PHE A 72 4.34 -1.87 17.04
C PHE A 72 5.24 -2.29 15.90
N TYR A 73 5.28 -3.59 15.63
CA TYR A 73 6.07 -4.21 14.57
C TYR A 73 5.25 -5.25 13.81
N LYS A 74 5.45 -5.39 12.51
CA LYS A 74 4.73 -6.39 11.71
C LYS A 74 5.13 -7.81 12.10
N LYS A 75 6.42 -7.98 12.40
CA LYS A 75 7.02 -9.24 12.86
C LYS A 75 7.89 -8.96 14.09
N ASN A 76 7.66 -9.73 15.14
CA ASN A 76 8.50 -9.73 16.33
C ASN A 76 9.75 -10.59 16.09
N LYS A 77 10.85 -9.96 15.68
CA LYS A 77 12.08 -10.67 15.26
C LYS A 77 12.80 -11.41 16.39
N PHE A 78 12.66 -10.93 17.63
CA PHE A 78 13.47 -11.39 18.77
C PHE A 78 12.67 -12.14 19.84
N GLY A 79 11.36 -12.29 19.65
CA GLY A 79 10.50 -12.99 20.61
C GLY A 79 9.96 -14.30 20.08
N PRO A 80 9.37 -15.13 20.97
CA PRO A 80 8.92 -16.48 20.63
C PRO A 80 7.69 -16.49 19.71
N ASP A 81 6.86 -15.45 19.78
CA ASP A 81 5.69 -15.29 18.91
C ASP A 81 5.98 -14.20 17.86
N PRO A 82 6.19 -14.56 16.58
CA PRO A 82 6.45 -13.59 15.51
C PRO A 82 5.27 -12.64 15.27
N HIS A 83 4.04 -13.01 15.68
CA HIS A 83 2.83 -12.23 15.47
C HIS A 83 2.34 -11.52 16.73
N LYS A 84 3.14 -11.48 17.81
CA LYS A 84 2.81 -10.86 19.10
C LYS A 84 2.12 -9.49 18.96
N TYR A 85 2.71 -8.60 18.17
CA TYR A 85 2.19 -7.24 17.99
C TYR A 85 0.90 -7.20 17.18
N LEU A 86 0.77 -8.02 16.13
CA LEU A 86 -0.47 -8.11 15.35
C LEU A 86 -1.64 -8.61 16.21
N LYS A 87 -1.39 -9.62 17.07
CA LYS A 87 -2.38 -10.11 18.05
C LYS A 87 -2.72 -9.02 19.08
N LYS A 88 -1.73 -8.29 19.58
CA LYS A 88 -1.93 -7.16 20.51
C LYS A 88 -2.81 -6.08 19.89
N ILE A 89 -2.56 -5.69 18.64
CA ILE A 89 -3.38 -4.72 17.90
C ILE A 89 -4.80 -5.26 17.73
N LYS A 90 -4.94 -6.51 17.23
CA LYS A 90 -6.24 -7.13 16.98
C LYS A 90 -7.11 -7.20 18.23
N HIS A 91 -6.55 -7.55 19.38
CA HIS A 91 -7.29 -7.70 20.63
C HIS A 91 -7.72 -6.36 21.26
N ASN A 92 -6.99 -5.28 20.97
CA ASN A 92 -7.20 -3.96 21.57
C ASN A 92 -7.45 -2.90 20.50
N ILE A 93 -8.11 -3.28 19.39
CA ILE A 93 -8.19 -2.43 18.20
C ILE A 93 -8.89 -1.11 18.48
N ASP A 94 -9.98 -1.11 19.25
CA ASP A 94 -10.73 0.11 19.56
C ASP A 94 -9.97 1.02 20.54
N THR A 95 -9.03 0.46 21.31
CA THR A 95 -8.13 1.24 22.18
C THR A 95 -7.02 1.90 21.38
N TYR A 96 -6.37 1.17 20.47
CA TYR A 96 -5.23 1.68 19.70
C TYR A 96 -5.62 2.48 18.46
N LEU A 97 -6.82 2.21 17.92
CA LEU A 97 -7.39 2.81 16.71
C LEU A 97 -8.86 3.16 16.98
N PRO A 98 -9.14 4.13 17.87
CA PRO A 98 -10.50 4.54 18.19
C PRO A 98 -11.18 5.16 16.97
N LYS A 99 -12.34 4.62 16.57
CA LYS A 99 -13.09 5.06 15.38
C LYS A 99 -13.57 6.52 15.42
N SER A 100 -13.56 7.16 16.58
CA SER A 100 -13.87 8.58 16.75
C SER A 100 -12.78 9.51 16.23
N GLU A 101 -11.55 9.02 16.03
CA GLU A 101 -10.46 9.82 15.47
C GLU A 101 -10.56 9.89 13.95
N LYS A 102 -10.53 11.10 13.38
CA LYS A 102 -10.59 11.32 11.92
C LYS A 102 -9.49 10.55 11.17
N VAL A 103 -8.29 10.48 11.72
CA VAL A 103 -7.18 9.73 11.09
C VAL A 103 -7.47 8.22 11.02
N VAL A 104 -8.22 7.68 11.99
CA VAL A 104 -8.63 6.28 12.01
C VAL A 104 -9.74 6.05 10.99
N GLU A 105 -10.70 6.96 10.85
CA GLU A 105 -11.74 6.91 9.81
C GLU A 105 -11.12 6.83 8.40
N GLU A 106 -10.19 7.73 8.08
CA GLU A 106 -9.48 7.75 6.79
C GLU A 106 -8.66 6.47 6.57
N LEU A 107 -8.03 5.95 7.64
CA LEU A 107 -7.31 4.67 7.60
C LEU A 107 -8.27 3.51 7.29
N TYR A 108 -9.42 3.43 7.94
CA TYR A 108 -10.41 2.37 7.68
C TYR A 108 -10.88 2.39 6.22
N TYR A 109 -11.13 3.59 5.67
CA TYR A 109 -11.53 3.73 4.28
C TYR A 109 -10.40 3.30 3.33
N PHE A 110 -9.16 3.69 3.61
CA PHE A 110 -7.98 3.24 2.88
C PHE A 110 -7.85 1.72 2.89
N VAL A 111 -7.93 1.10 4.07
CA VAL A 111 -7.74 -0.35 4.20
C VAL A 111 -8.84 -1.12 3.48
N LYS A 112 -10.08 -0.64 3.49
CA LYS A 112 -11.18 -1.19 2.70
C LYS A 112 -10.86 -1.18 1.20
N LEU A 113 -10.36 -0.06 0.68
CA LEU A 113 -9.96 0.06 -0.73
C LEU A 113 -8.75 -0.82 -1.05
N ALA A 114 -7.81 -0.94 -0.10
CA ALA A 114 -6.58 -1.70 -0.24
C ALA A 114 -6.80 -3.22 -0.36
N GLU A 115 -7.94 -3.75 0.11
CA GLU A 115 -8.31 -5.14 -0.11
C GLU A 115 -8.68 -5.46 -1.57
N THR A 116 -8.94 -4.45 -2.40
CA THR A 116 -9.50 -4.60 -3.75
C THR A 116 -8.42 -4.64 -4.83
N ARG A 117 -8.83 -4.98 -6.07
CA ARG A 117 -7.96 -4.93 -7.26
C ARG A 117 -7.35 -3.53 -7.48
N ALA A 118 -7.98 -2.47 -6.99
CA ALA A 118 -7.48 -1.10 -7.12
C ALA A 118 -6.08 -0.94 -6.52
N ASN A 119 -5.72 -1.69 -5.49
CA ASN A 119 -4.41 -1.59 -4.84
C ASN A 119 -3.38 -2.59 -5.38
N ALA A 120 -3.66 -3.27 -6.48
CA ALA A 120 -2.71 -4.16 -7.14
C ALA A 120 -2.22 -3.53 -8.47
N MET A 121 -0.98 -3.83 -8.83
CA MET A 121 -0.38 -3.54 -10.13
C MET A 121 0.59 -4.65 -10.51
N LYS A 122 1.05 -4.63 -11.75
CA LYS A 122 2.05 -5.57 -12.25
C LYS A 122 3.24 -4.85 -12.86
N TRP A 123 4.44 -5.16 -12.37
CA TRP A 123 5.69 -4.65 -12.93
C TRP A 123 5.94 -5.17 -14.37
N PRO A 124 6.73 -4.47 -15.20
CA PRO A 124 7.12 -4.97 -16.51
C PRO A 124 8.00 -6.23 -16.41
N SER A 125 8.79 -6.34 -15.34
CA SER A 125 9.70 -7.46 -15.06
C SER A 125 9.68 -7.83 -13.57
N GLN A 126 10.13 -9.04 -13.23
CA GLN A 126 10.34 -9.45 -11.84
C GLN A 126 11.54 -8.73 -11.21
N GLY A 127 11.58 -8.65 -9.88
CA GLY A 127 12.73 -8.17 -9.10
C GLY A 127 12.68 -6.70 -8.68
N ILE A 128 11.78 -5.88 -9.26
CA ILE A 128 11.60 -4.47 -8.88
C ILE A 128 11.01 -4.37 -7.47
N ASN A 129 10.03 -5.24 -7.16
CA ASN A 129 9.36 -5.34 -5.86
C ASN A 129 10.35 -5.40 -4.68
N ASN A 130 11.45 -6.16 -4.81
CA ASN A 130 12.44 -6.28 -3.74
C ASN A 130 13.25 -4.99 -3.49
N LYS A 131 13.40 -4.13 -4.51
CA LYS A 131 14.15 -2.87 -4.43
C LYS A 131 13.31 -1.67 -3.99
N ARG A 132 11.99 -1.82 -3.94
CA ARG A 132 11.07 -0.73 -3.64
C ARG A 132 11.00 -0.38 -2.15
N TYR A 133 11.33 -1.34 -1.29
CA TYR A 133 11.35 -1.17 0.16
C TYR A 133 12.24 -0.01 0.63
N ASP A 134 13.29 0.34 -0.12
CA ASP A 134 14.21 1.44 0.20
C ASP A 134 13.52 2.83 0.18
N TYR A 135 12.32 2.93 -0.41
CA TYR A 135 11.51 4.13 -0.48
C TYR A 135 10.24 4.06 0.39
N TYR A 136 10.25 3.21 1.43
CA TYR A 136 9.10 2.97 2.33
C TYR A 136 7.83 2.54 1.58
N ASP A 137 8.00 1.89 0.42
CA ASP A 137 6.93 1.52 -0.51
C ASP A 137 6.06 2.71 -0.97
N GLN A 138 6.55 3.95 -0.85
CA GLN A 138 5.79 5.13 -1.28
C GLN A 138 5.81 5.23 -2.81
N MET A 139 4.64 5.31 -3.43
CA MET A 139 4.52 5.34 -4.89
C MET A 139 5.10 6.59 -5.56
N PRO A 140 4.94 7.82 -5.04
CA PRO A 140 5.55 8.99 -5.69
C PRO A 140 7.07 8.86 -5.87
N PRO A 141 7.88 8.53 -4.85
CA PRO A 141 9.32 8.36 -5.06
C PRO A 141 9.63 7.13 -5.92
N THR A 142 8.78 6.10 -5.89
CA THR A 142 8.92 4.94 -6.79
C THR A 142 8.75 5.38 -8.26
N LEU A 143 7.67 6.09 -8.59
CA LEU A 143 7.38 6.57 -9.94
C LEU A 143 8.44 7.57 -10.41
N TYR A 144 8.85 8.50 -9.55
CA TYR A 144 9.93 9.44 -9.83
C TYR A 144 11.22 8.74 -10.28
N ASN A 145 11.54 7.59 -9.66
CA ASN A 145 12.71 6.78 -9.98
C ASN A 145 12.51 5.82 -11.17
N CYS A 146 11.32 5.73 -11.75
CA CYS A 146 11.09 4.98 -12.98
C CYS A 146 11.52 5.77 -14.24
N PHE A 147 11.52 7.10 -14.17
CA PHE A 147 11.96 7.98 -15.26
C PHE A 147 13.48 7.96 -15.48
N PRO A 148 13.99 8.46 -16.63
CA PRO A 148 15.41 8.45 -16.95
C PRO A 148 16.33 8.93 -15.81
N ASN A 149 17.46 8.23 -15.64
CA ASN A 149 18.44 8.42 -14.55
C ASN A 149 17.93 8.07 -13.14
N GLY A 150 16.74 7.48 -13.01
CA GLY A 150 16.25 6.93 -11.75
C GLY A 150 16.63 5.45 -11.55
N ASP A 151 16.57 4.99 -10.30
CA ASP A 151 16.98 3.64 -9.87
C ASP A 151 16.24 2.49 -10.57
N TYR A 152 15.05 2.76 -11.11
CA TYR A 152 14.20 1.77 -11.76
C TYR A 152 14.13 1.93 -13.29
N SER A 153 14.78 2.96 -13.85
CA SER A 153 14.71 3.27 -15.29
C SER A 153 15.17 2.10 -16.17
N SER A 154 16.17 1.34 -15.72
CA SER A 154 16.73 0.20 -16.46
C SER A 154 15.75 -0.95 -16.66
N TYR A 155 14.69 -1.06 -15.86
CA TYR A 155 13.68 -2.10 -16.01
C TYR A 155 12.70 -1.87 -17.15
N PHE A 156 12.58 -0.62 -17.63
CA PHE A 156 11.70 -0.27 -18.75
C PHE A 156 12.46 -0.22 -20.09
N GLY A 157 13.77 0.05 -20.05
CA GLY A 157 14.64 0.14 -21.21
C GLY A 157 14.42 1.39 -22.08
N LYS A 158 13.17 1.82 -22.29
CA LYS A 158 12.78 3.04 -23.02
C LYS A 158 11.60 3.73 -22.33
N GLU A 159 11.50 5.05 -22.51
CA GLU A 159 10.41 5.87 -21.94
C GLU A 159 9.02 5.46 -22.44
N ILE A 160 8.89 5.05 -23.70
CA ILE A 160 7.61 4.57 -24.24
C ILE A 160 7.08 3.36 -23.45
N ALA A 161 7.96 2.46 -23.01
CA ALA A 161 7.58 1.29 -22.22
C ALA A 161 7.15 1.67 -20.79
N LEU A 162 7.66 2.78 -20.24
CA LEU A 162 7.21 3.33 -18.97
C LEU A 162 5.80 3.93 -19.11
N ASN A 163 5.56 4.72 -20.15
CA ASN A 163 4.25 5.33 -20.38
C ASN A 163 3.18 4.25 -20.63
N ASP A 164 3.48 3.25 -21.47
CA ASP A 164 2.58 2.11 -21.70
C ASP A 164 2.29 1.36 -20.39
N TRP A 165 3.28 1.22 -19.51
CA TRP A 165 3.10 0.60 -18.19
C TRP A 165 2.20 1.44 -17.27
N ILE A 166 2.39 2.76 -17.22
CA ILE A 166 1.57 3.70 -16.44
C ILE A 166 0.10 3.57 -16.86
N GLU A 167 -0.18 3.59 -18.16
CA GLU A 167 -1.54 3.49 -18.71
C GLU A 167 -2.15 2.11 -18.47
N ARG A 168 -1.40 1.04 -18.77
CA ARG A 168 -1.87 -0.34 -18.57
C ARG A 168 -2.22 -0.62 -17.12
N GLU A 169 -1.38 -0.14 -16.20
CA GLU A 169 -1.60 -0.34 -14.77
C GLU A 169 -2.50 0.72 -14.15
N ARG A 170 -3.01 1.70 -14.91
CA ARG A 170 -3.91 2.78 -14.47
C ARG A 170 -3.32 3.75 -13.44
N LEU A 171 -2.07 4.16 -13.61
CA LEU A 171 -1.32 4.99 -12.64
C LEU A 171 -1.36 6.50 -12.96
N GLU A 172 -2.23 6.93 -13.88
CA GLU A 172 -2.29 8.29 -14.42
C GLU A 172 -2.61 9.33 -13.33
N MET A 173 -3.38 8.96 -12.31
CA MET A 173 -3.76 9.87 -11.21
C MET A 173 -2.56 10.36 -10.38
N PHE A 174 -1.42 9.68 -10.44
CA PHE A 174 -0.18 10.13 -9.84
C PHE A 174 0.47 11.29 -10.60
N PHE A 175 -0.11 11.79 -11.69
CA PHE A 175 0.50 12.82 -12.53
C PHE A 175 -0.37 14.06 -12.69
N PHE A 176 0.25 15.24 -12.70
CA PHE A 176 -0.42 16.50 -13.02
C PHE A 176 -0.74 16.57 -14.50
N ASN A 177 -1.95 17.05 -14.83
CA ASN A 177 -2.40 17.34 -16.20
C ASN A 177 -2.32 16.15 -17.19
N GLY A 178 -2.24 14.90 -16.69
CA GLY A 178 -2.11 13.72 -17.54
C GLY A 178 -0.77 13.63 -18.27
N ILE A 179 0.25 14.36 -17.83
CA ILE A 179 1.60 14.33 -18.42
C ILE A 179 2.45 13.34 -17.63
N TYR A 180 3.06 12.36 -18.30
CA TYR A 180 3.94 11.39 -17.64
C TYR A 180 5.38 11.89 -17.70
N SER A 181 5.80 12.58 -16.66
CA SER A 181 7.19 12.99 -16.47
C SER A 181 7.59 12.97 -15.00
N LYS A 182 8.89 13.07 -14.76
CA LYS A 182 9.47 13.10 -13.42
C LYS A 182 9.01 14.33 -12.61
N GLU A 183 8.79 15.44 -13.30
CA GLU A 183 8.39 16.74 -12.75
C GLU A 183 6.89 16.83 -12.46
N THR A 184 6.11 15.94 -13.05
CA THR A 184 4.64 15.94 -12.96
C THR A 184 4.10 14.90 -12.00
N VAL A 185 4.97 14.06 -11.39
CA VAL A 185 4.58 13.17 -10.29
C VAL A 185 4.01 13.98 -9.13
N LYS A 186 2.85 13.58 -8.61
CA LYS A 186 2.19 14.21 -7.46
C LYS A 186 2.72 13.62 -6.15
N PRO A 187 3.09 14.45 -5.17
CA PRO A 187 3.41 13.96 -3.83
C PRO A 187 2.14 13.61 -3.06
N LEU A 188 2.25 12.66 -2.13
CA LEU A 188 1.14 12.33 -1.21
C LEU A 188 0.96 13.36 -0.08
N ILE A 189 1.91 14.28 0.09
CA ILE A 189 1.82 15.38 1.07
C ILE A 189 2.25 16.66 0.37
N THR A 190 1.47 17.72 0.52
CA THR A 190 1.62 18.94 -0.28
C THR A 190 2.94 19.66 -0.05
N ASN A 191 3.52 19.54 1.14
CA ASN A 191 4.81 20.13 1.50
C ASN A 191 6.03 19.27 1.12
N MET A 192 5.82 18.09 0.51
CA MET A 192 6.90 17.19 0.09
C MET A 192 7.11 17.26 -1.42
N ARG A 193 8.36 17.04 -1.84
CA ARG A 193 8.68 16.77 -3.24
C ARG A 193 8.39 15.29 -3.58
N PRO A 194 8.10 14.96 -4.84
CA PRO A 194 7.75 13.59 -5.23
C PRO A 194 8.84 12.55 -5.00
N ASN A 195 10.11 12.97 -4.94
CA ASN A 195 11.26 12.10 -4.69
C ASN A 195 11.61 11.96 -3.21
N GLU A 196 10.96 12.71 -2.33
CA GLU A 196 11.19 12.66 -0.91
C GLU A 196 10.42 11.50 -0.27
N ARG A 197 11.02 10.93 0.78
CA ARG A 197 10.40 9.93 1.64
C ARG A 197 10.46 10.43 3.07
N LYS A 198 9.38 10.22 3.82
CA LYS A 198 9.26 10.67 5.20
C LYS A 198 8.55 9.62 6.04
N TRP A 199 9.08 9.35 7.22
CA TRP A 199 8.36 8.64 8.27
C TRP A 199 7.44 9.67 8.95
N LEU A 200 6.12 9.48 8.86
CA LEU A 200 5.16 10.50 9.30
C LEU A 200 4.84 10.34 10.78
N GLU A 201 4.92 11.45 11.50
CA GLU A 201 4.57 11.56 12.92
C GLU A 201 3.45 12.58 13.14
N ASP A 202 3.33 13.58 12.24
CA ASP A 202 2.28 14.59 12.30
C ASP A 202 0.92 14.02 11.86
N LYS A 203 -0.09 14.19 12.71
CA LYS A 203 -1.44 13.65 12.47
C LYS A 203 -2.08 14.22 11.20
N ASN A 204 -1.87 15.51 10.90
CA ASN A 204 -2.50 16.15 9.73
C ASN A 204 -1.83 15.68 8.43
N GLU A 205 -0.50 15.52 8.42
CA GLU A 205 0.21 14.93 7.28
C GLU A 205 -0.22 13.48 7.01
N ILE A 206 -0.47 12.70 8.06
CA ILE A 206 -0.99 11.32 7.92
C ILE A 206 -2.40 11.33 7.32
N ILE A 207 -3.28 12.22 7.80
CA ILE A 207 -4.63 12.40 7.24
C ILE A 207 -4.55 12.78 5.77
N GLU A 208 -3.73 13.78 5.41
CA GLU A 208 -3.57 14.22 4.02
C GLU A 208 -3.08 13.09 3.11
N MET A 209 -2.07 12.34 3.57
CA MET A 209 -1.55 11.17 2.85
C MET A 209 -2.64 10.12 2.63
N LEU A 210 -3.40 9.76 3.67
CA LEU A 210 -4.49 8.78 3.58
C LEU A 210 -5.59 9.25 2.63
N GLN A 211 -5.97 10.53 2.70
CA GLN A 211 -6.97 11.11 1.79
C GLN A 211 -6.54 11.04 0.33
N LYS A 212 -5.28 11.34 0.02
CA LYS A 212 -4.76 11.21 -1.35
C LYS A 212 -4.68 9.73 -1.78
N MET A 213 -4.25 8.83 -0.89
CA MET A 213 -4.30 7.37 -1.17
C MET A 213 -5.74 6.90 -1.46
N ASN A 214 -6.71 7.39 -0.69
CA ASN A 214 -8.14 7.08 -0.86
C ASN A 214 -8.64 7.53 -2.23
N ILE A 215 -8.38 8.79 -2.61
CA ILE A 215 -8.75 9.35 -3.93
C ILE A 215 -8.16 8.49 -5.05
N ILE A 216 -6.87 8.16 -4.97
CA ILE A 216 -6.17 7.34 -5.97
C ILE A 216 -6.81 5.96 -6.10
N LEU A 217 -7.02 5.26 -4.99
CA LEU A 217 -7.59 3.91 -5.03
C LEU A 217 -9.07 3.92 -5.44
N ASP A 218 -9.85 4.94 -5.10
CA ASP A 218 -11.23 5.08 -5.55
C ASP A 218 -11.33 5.30 -7.06
N GLU A 219 -10.51 6.18 -7.63
CA GLU A 219 -10.44 6.38 -9.09
C GLU A 219 -10.08 5.07 -9.79
N ARG A 220 -9.04 4.39 -9.31
CA ARG A 220 -8.64 3.08 -9.83
C ARG A 220 -9.75 2.05 -9.72
N LEU A 221 -10.46 2.00 -8.59
CA LEU A 221 -11.56 1.06 -8.39
C LEU A 221 -12.69 1.30 -9.40
N ARG A 222 -12.99 2.57 -9.75
CA ARG A 222 -13.99 2.90 -10.79
C ARG A 222 -13.59 2.39 -12.16
N LEU A 223 -12.29 2.38 -12.48
CA LEU A 223 -11.77 1.88 -13.76
C LEU A 223 -11.81 0.34 -13.87
N TYR A 224 -12.00 -0.37 -12.75
CA TYR A 224 -12.06 -1.82 -12.69
C TYR A 224 -13.48 -2.38 -12.44
N LYS A 225 -14.50 -1.52 -12.34
CA LYS A 225 -15.91 -1.93 -12.23
C LYS A 225 -16.48 -2.33 -13.59
#